data_AF-A0A815RXJ9-F1
#
_entry.id   AF-A0A815RXJ9-F1
#
_cell.length_a   1.000
_cell.length_b   1.000
_cell.length_c   1.000
_cell.angle_alpha   90.00
_cell.angle_beta   90.00
_cell.angle_gamma   90.00
#
_symmetry.space_group_name_H-M   'P 1'
#
loop_
_entity.id
_entity.type
_entity.pdbx_description
1 polymer ?
#
loop_
_entity_poly.entity_id
_entity_poly.type
_entity_poly.pdbx_seq_one_letter_code
_entity_poly.pdbx_strand_id
1 'polypeptide(L)'
;MTSKGSPSLITLPVENVYRILDHLDELTIFLSLRNVCMRLNTVVDTYGRYQTLDTLKLSYGQLPHKIVQHLADILLTNKTLITLNLATNDIGNKGVQSLANALQYNTTLRALNLEVNKIGPEGAQYLANALEKNQ
;
A
#
# COMPACT_ATOMS: atom_id res chain seq x y z
N MET A 1 14.77 -15.68 -40.91
CA MET A 1 13.34 -15.56 -40.54
C MET A 1 13.16 -16.33 -39.24
N THR A 2 12.89 -15.81 -38.04
CA THR A 2 12.61 -14.48 -37.49
C THR A 2 13.05 -14.57 -36.02
N SER A 3 13.99 -13.74 -35.59
CA SER A 3 14.36 -13.62 -34.16
C SER A 3 13.20 -12.87 -33.47
N LYS A 4 12.52 -13.54 -32.53
CA LYS A 4 11.59 -12.88 -31.62
C LYS A 4 12.42 -12.20 -30.54
N GLY A 5 12.69 -10.91 -30.73
CA GLY A 5 13.26 -10.07 -29.68
C GLY A 5 12.31 -10.05 -28.48
N SER A 6 12.74 -10.65 -27.37
CA SER A 6 12.13 -10.45 -26.05
C SER A 6 12.11 -8.94 -25.78
N PRO A 7 11.02 -8.35 -25.24
CA PRO A 7 11.03 -6.94 -24.88
C PRO A 7 12.08 -6.75 -23.79
N SER A 8 13.15 -6.01 -24.11
CA SER A 8 14.12 -5.59 -23.12
C SER A 8 13.40 -4.71 -22.11
N LEU A 9 13.21 -5.21 -20.90
CA LEU A 9 12.75 -4.41 -19.76
C LEU A 9 13.77 -3.31 -19.57
N ILE A 10 13.38 -2.07 -19.86
CA ILE A 10 14.18 -0.89 -19.50
C ILE A 10 14.09 -0.79 -17.98
N THR A 11 15.08 -1.32 -17.28
CA THR A 11 15.26 -1.12 -15.85
C THR A 11 15.75 0.31 -15.65
N LEU A 12 14.83 1.25 -15.42
CA LEU A 12 15.22 2.60 -15.01
C LEU A 12 15.77 2.54 -13.58
N PRO A 13 16.86 3.27 -13.27
CA PRO A 13 17.31 3.46 -11.90
C PRO A 13 16.14 3.94 -11.04
N VAL A 14 16.00 3.35 -9.86
CA VAL A 14 14.90 3.59 -8.93
C VAL A 14 14.69 5.10 -8.66
N GLU A 15 15.80 5.86 -8.64
CA GLU A 15 15.83 7.32 -8.47
C GLU A 15 15.19 8.12 -9.62
N ASN A 16 15.17 7.57 -10.85
CA ASN A 16 14.53 8.21 -12.01
C ASN A 16 13.04 7.90 -12.08
N VAL A 17 12.60 6.77 -11.51
CA VAL A 17 11.17 6.46 -11.36
C VAL A 17 10.52 7.49 -10.43
N TYR A 18 11.24 7.89 -9.38
CA TYR A 18 10.80 8.83 -8.36
C TYR A 18 10.51 10.23 -8.91
N ARG A 19 11.40 10.79 -9.74
CA ARG A 19 11.21 12.10 -10.38
C ARG A 19 10.07 12.12 -11.41
N ILE A 20 9.78 10.98 -12.03
CA ILE A 20 8.68 10.87 -12.99
C ILE A 20 7.34 10.87 -12.25
N LEU A 21 7.27 10.23 -11.08
CA LEU A 21 6.03 10.08 -10.31
C LEU A 21 5.60 11.35 -9.58
N ASP A 22 6.54 12.21 -9.16
CA ASP A 22 6.26 13.53 -8.56
C ASP A 22 5.52 14.48 -9.52
N HIS A 23 5.50 14.17 -10.82
CA HIS A 23 4.85 14.96 -11.87
C HIS A 23 3.63 14.29 -12.50
N LEU A 24 3.15 13.17 -11.95
CA LEU A 24 1.99 12.46 -12.48
C LEU A 24 0.75 12.68 -11.61
N ASP A 25 -0.19 13.45 -12.16
CA ASP A 25 -1.52 13.68 -11.63
C ASP A 25 -2.24 12.34 -11.37
N GLU A 26 -3.11 12.28 -10.35
CA GLU A 26 -3.80 11.08 -9.82
C GLU A 26 -4.34 10.11 -10.93
N LEU A 27 -4.74 10.64 -12.09
CA LEU A 27 -5.31 9.89 -13.22
C LEU A 27 -4.26 9.12 -14.07
N THR A 28 -3.02 9.62 -14.17
CA THR A 28 -1.99 9.00 -15.03
C THR A 28 -1.37 7.76 -14.39
N ILE A 29 -1.33 7.71 -13.05
CA ILE A 29 -0.96 6.52 -12.26
C ILE A 29 -1.96 5.38 -12.53
N PHE A 30 -3.25 5.70 -12.66
CA PHE A 30 -4.33 4.74 -12.89
C PHE A 30 -4.22 3.99 -14.23
N LEU A 31 -3.80 4.66 -15.30
CA LEU A 31 -3.71 4.07 -16.65
C LEU A 31 -2.45 3.22 -16.88
N SER A 32 -1.32 3.53 -16.23
CA SER A 32 -0.07 2.76 -16.33
C SER A 32 -0.14 1.39 -15.61
N LEU A 33 -1.02 1.26 -14.61
CA LEU A 33 -1.13 0.08 -13.74
C LEU A 33 -2.12 -0.97 -14.24
N ARG A 34 -2.75 -0.77 -15.41
CA ARG A 34 -3.73 -1.73 -15.97
C ARG A 34 -3.10 -3.06 -16.42
N ASN A 35 -1.77 -3.16 -16.43
CA ASN A 35 -1.05 -4.39 -16.74
C ASN A 35 -0.02 -4.71 -15.65
N VAL A 36 -0.14 -5.93 -15.09
CA VAL A 36 0.85 -6.70 -14.32
C VAL A 36 0.80 -6.56 -12.78
N CYS A 37 0.29 -7.59 -12.11
CA CYS A 37 0.28 -7.78 -10.65
C CYS A 37 1.66 -7.72 -9.95
N MET A 38 2.77 -7.74 -10.69
CA MET A 38 4.13 -7.54 -10.14
C MET A 38 4.42 -6.08 -9.74
N ARG A 39 3.66 -5.08 -10.25
CA ARG A 39 3.90 -3.65 -9.95
C ARG A 39 3.33 -3.18 -8.62
N LEU A 40 2.32 -3.85 -8.06
CA LEU A 40 1.67 -3.42 -6.82
C LEU A 40 2.60 -3.47 -5.61
N ASN A 41 3.43 -4.52 -5.48
CA ASN A 41 4.46 -4.59 -4.44
C ASN A 41 5.47 -3.45 -4.59
N THR A 42 5.98 -3.20 -5.80
CA THR A 42 6.95 -2.13 -6.04
C THR A 42 6.36 -0.74 -5.77
N VAL A 43 5.10 -0.51 -6.12
CA VAL A 43 4.38 0.75 -5.82
C VAL A 43 4.23 0.92 -4.31
N VAL A 44 3.74 -0.11 -3.62
CA VAL A 44 3.59 -0.10 -2.17
C VAL A 44 4.94 0.12 -1.47
N ASP A 45 6.00 -0.57 -1.89
CA ASP A 45 7.35 -0.37 -1.39
C ASP A 45 7.87 1.03 -1.63
N THR A 46 7.69 1.53 -2.86
CA THR A 46 8.13 2.86 -3.27
C THR A 46 7.44 3.90 -2.43
N TYR A 47 6.13 4.07 -2.58
CA TYR A 47 5.40 5.14 -1.89
C TYR A 47 5.34 4.94 -0.38
N GLY A 48 5.28 3.69 0.05
CA GLY A 48 5.24 3.36 1.46
C GLY A 48 6.55 3.65 2.19
N ARG A 49 7.72 3.60 1.53
CA ARG A 49 9.00 3.94 2.17
C ARG A 49 9.42 5.40 1.99
N TYR A 50 8.67 6.17 1.21
CA TYR A 50 8.93 7.60 1.08
C TYR A 50 8.69 8.30 2.41
N GLN A 51 9.78 8.84 2.97
CA GLN A 51 9.78 9.60 4.22
C GLN A 51 9.33 11.07 4.01
N THR A 52 8.59 11.34 2.95
CA THR A 52 7.98 12.65 2.67
C THR A 52 6.49 12.51 2.34
N LEU A 53 6.00 11.29 2.12
CA LEU A 53 4.62 11.05 1.73
C LEU A 53 3.74 11.06 2.98
N ASP A 54 2.83 12.01 3.07
CA ASP A 54 1.86 12.10 4.15
C ASP A 54 0.61 11.25 3.90
N THR A 55 0.30 10.92 2.65
CA THR A 55 -0.96 10.30 2.24
C THR A 55 -0.74 9.22 1.19
N LEU A 56 -1.21 8.01 1.47
CA LEU A 56 -1.21 6.88 0.56
C LEU A 56 -2.64 6.38 0.35
N LYS A 57 -3.11 6.35 -0.90
CA LYS A 57 -4.43 5.82 -1.26
C LYS A 57 -4.27 4.63 -2.20
N LEU A 58 -4.79 3.49 -1.78
CA LEU A 58 -4.80 2.25 -2.55
C LEU A 58 -6.20 1.67 -2.46
N SER A 59 -7.12 2.13 -3.31
CA SER A 59 -8.48 1.60 -3.40
C SER A 59 -8.62 0.77 -4.68
N TYR A 60 -8.13 -0.46 -4.63
CA TYR A 60 -8.13 -1.42 -5.73
C TYR A 60 -9.04 -2.58 -5.36
N GLY A 61 -10.07 -2.86 -6.16
CA GLY A 61 -11.17 -3.80 -5.89
C GLY A 61 -10.86 -5.25 -5.45
N GLN A 62 -9.61 -5.61 -5.16
CA GLN A 62 -9.13 -6.75 -4.37
C GLN A 62 -7.61 -6.61 -4.14
N LEU A 63 -7.16 -6.08 -3.01
CA LEU A 63 -5.75 -6.20 -2.63
C LEU A 63 -5.50 -7.62 -2.09
N PRO A 64 -4.56 -8.38 -2.66
CA PRO A 64 -4.16 -9.65 -2.07
C PRO A 64 -3.67 -9.45 -0.63
N HIS A 65 -4.00 -10.40 0.24
CA HIS A 65 -3.58 -10.38 1.66
C HIS A 65 -2.08 -10.11 1.85
N LYS A 66 -1.22 -10.64 0.96
CA LYS A 66 0.23 -10.38 0.96
C LYS A 66 0.59 -8.90 0.80
N ILE A 67 -0.16 -8.14 0.00
CA ILE A 67 0.07 -6.70 -0.17
C ILE A 67 -0.23 -5.96 1.15
N VAL A 68 -1.30 -6.36 1.82
CA VAL A 68 -1.71 -5.77 3.12
C VAL A 68 -0.68 -6.09 4.21
N GLN A 69 -0.12 -7.29 4.21
CA GLN A 69 1.01 -7.63 5.09
C GLN A 69 2.23 -6.75 4.81
N HIS A 70 2.55 -6.55 3.53
CA HIS A 70 3.67 -5.71 3.13
C HIS A 70 3.47 -4.24 3.53
N LEU A 71 2.25 -3.72 3.39
CA LEU A 71 1.87 -2.40 3.91
C LEU A 71 2.06 -2.30 5.43
N ALA A 72 1.73 -3.35 6.17
CA ALA A 72 1.95 -3.39 7.61
C ALA A 72 3.45 -3.31 7.96
N ASP A 73 4.31 -4.05 7.26
CA ASP A 73 5.77 -3.99 7.47
C ASP A 73 6.33 -2.59 7.18
N ILE A 74 5.80 -1.93 6.15
CA ILE A 74 6.15 -0.56 5.83
C ILE A 74 5.71 0.40 6.94
N LEU A 75 4.50 0.26 7.48
CA LEU A 75 4.02 1.11 8.58
C LEU A 75 4.92 1.01 9.82
N LEU A 76 5.63 -0.09 10.05
CA LEU A 76 6.58 -0.18 11.17
C LEU A 76 7.76 0.79 11.01
N THR A 77 8.18 1.04 9.77
CA THR A 77 9.40 1.80 9.44
C THR A 77 9.16 3.20 8.90
N ASN A 78 8.01 3.45 8.25
CA ASN A 78 7.65 4.78 7.78
C ASN A 78 7.27 5.68 8.97
N LYS A 79 7.86 6.89 9.01
CA LYS A 79 7.63 7.87 10.09
C LYS A 79 6.99 9.18 9.62
N THR A 80 6.44 9.20 8.42
CA THR A 80 5.89 10.41 7.78
C THR A 80 4.48 10.25 7.26
N LEU A 81 4.05 9.02 6.99
CA LEU A 81 2.70 8.71 6.55
C LEU A 81 1.71 9.04 7.66
N ILE A 82 0.79 9.95 7.36
CA ILE A 82 -0.27 10.45 8.23
C ILE A 82 -1.62 9.79 7.85
N THR A 83 -1.86 9.57 6.57
CA THR A 83 -3.14 9.06 6.05
C THR A 83 -2.94 7.85 5.16
N LEU A 84 -3.66 6.76 5.45
CA LEU A 84 -3.69 5.54 4.64
C LEU A 84 -5.14 5.20 4.26
N ASN A 85 -5.46 5.24 2.97
CA ASN A 85 -6.76 4.82 2.46
C ASN A 85 -6.66 3.45 1.78
N LEU A 86 -7.34 2.47 2.36
CA LEU A 86 -7.48 1.10 1.88
C LEU A 86 -8.95 0.72 1.66
N ALA A 87 -9.81 1.67 1.33
CA ALA A 87 -11.21 1.38 1.05
C ALA A 87 -11.36 0.49 -0.19
N THR A 88 -12.38 -0.37 -0.22
CA THR A 88 -12.77 -1.19 -1.38
C THR A 88 -11.68 -2.18 -1.85
N ASN A 89 -11.07 -2.93 -0.93
CA ASN A 89 -9.94 -3.83 -1.23
C ASN A 89 -10.15 -5.30 -0.87
N ASP A 90 -11.34 -5.69 -0.43
CA ASP A 90 -11.62 -7.06 0.03
C ASP A 90 -10.69 -7.55 1.16
N ILE A 91 -10.27 -6.63 2.04
CA ILE A 91 -9.41 -6.96 3.19
C ILE A 91 -10.22 -7.78 4.20
N GLY A 92 -9.80 -9.02 4.44
CA GLY A 92 -10.36 -9.89 5.47
C GLY A 92 -9.70 -9.75 6.84
N ASN A 93 -10.19 -10.52 7.83
CA ASN A 93 -9.67 -10.53 9.22
C ASN A 93 -8.14 -10.70 9.28
N LYS A 94 -7.56 -11.58 8.46
CA LYS A 94 -6.11 -11.80 8.43
C LYS A 94 -5.33 -10.59 7.94
N GLY A 95 -5.88 -9.82 7.01
CA GLY A 95 -5.21 -8.63 6.46
C GLY A 95 -5.23 -7.49 7.47
N VAL A 96 -6.40 -7.27 8.08
CA VAL A 96 -6.53 -6.24 9.10
C VAL A 96 -5.76 -6.58 10.37
N GLN A 97 -5.57 -7.86 10.71
CA GLN A 97 -4.70 -8.29 11.81
C GLN A 97 -3.25 -7.82 11.60
N SER A 98 -2.72 -7.95 10.38
CA SER A 98 -1.37 -7.46 10.06
C SER A 98 -1.27 -5.94 10.23
N LEU A 99 -2.25 -5.20 9.71
CA LEU A 99 -2.32 -3.75 9.91
C LEU A 99 -2.40 -3.38 11.40
N ALA A 100 -3.27 -4.04 12.17
CA ALA A 100 -3.43 -3.81 13.61
C ALA A 100 -2.13 -4.06 14.40
N ASN A 101 -1.36 -5.07 14.03
CA ASN A 101 -0.05 -5.32 14.64
C ASN A 101 0.94 -4.19 14.35
N ALA A 102 0.97 -3.67 13.12
CA ALA A 102 1.84 -2.55 12.79
C ALA A 102 1.40 -1.22 13.42
N LEU A 103 0.09 -0.99 13.50
CA LEU A 103 -0.50 0.19 14.13
C LEU A 103 -0.09 0.33 15.60
N GLN A 104 0.10 -0.76 16.35
CA GLN A 104 0.56 -0.68 17.75
C GLN A 104 1.93 0.01 17.91
N TYR A 105 2.74 0.06 16.86
CA TYR A 105 4.09 0.63 16.89
C TYR A 105 4.26 1.85 15.99
N ASN A 106 3.33 2.08 15.05
CA ASN A 106 3.36 3.27 14.21
C ASN A 106 2.78 4.46 14.97
N THR A 107 3.59 5.49 15.20
CA THR A 107 3.20 6.68 15.96
C THR A 107 2.88 7.90 15.08
N THR A 108 2.85 7.75 13.76
CA THR A 108 2.72 8.87 12.81
C THR A 108 1.41 8.85 12.04
N LEU A 109 0.86 7.68 11.77
CA LEU A 109 -0.43 7.54 11.13
C LEU A 109 -1.53 8.13 12.04
N ARG A 110 -2.43 8.90 11.46
CA ARG A 110 -3.56 9.56 12.13
C ARG A 110 -4.90 9.19 11.50
N ALA A 111 -4.91 8.81 10.23
CA ALA A 111 -6.10 8.42 9.50
C ALA A 111 -5.90 7.09 8.76
N LEU A 112 -6.80 6.14 9.01
CA LEU A 112 -6.87 4.87 8.30
C LEU A 112 -8.30 4.66 7.80
N ASN A 113 -8.49 4.64 6.48
CA ASN A 113 -9.78 4.30 5.87
C ASN A 113 -9.80 2.82 5.46
N LEU A 114 -10.73 2.04 6.03
CA LEU A 114 -10.97 0.63 5.73
C LEU A 114 -12.41 0.37 5.25
N GLU A 115 -13.12 1.39 4.78
CA GLU A 115 -14.49 1.25 4.26
C GLU A 115 -14.58 0.20 3.14
N VAL A 116 -15.73 -0.47 3.05
CA VAL A 116 -16.00 -1.44 1.98
C VAL A 116 -14.93 -2.55 1.91
N ASN A 117 -14.60 -3.13 3.07
CA ASN A 117 -13.75 -4.33 3.19
C ASN A 117 -14.51 -5.47 3.90
N LYS A 118 -14.02 -6.71 3.79
CA LYS A 118 -14.63 -7.88 4.42
C LYS A 118 -14.09 -8.14 5.83
N ILE A 119 -14.11 -7.11 6.67
CA ILE A 119 -13.65 -7.17 8.06
C ILE A 119 -14.82 -7.64 8.94
N GLY A 120 -14.67 -8.83 9.54
CA GLY A 120 -15.62 -9.39 10.48
C GLY A 120 -15.34 -8.99 11.94
N PRO A 121 -16.13 -9.52 12.91
CA PRO A 121 -16.01 -9.18 14.32
C PRO A 121 -14.62 -9.40 14.91
N GLU A 122 -13.95 -10.49 14.53
CA GLU A 122 -12.57 -10.78 14.93
C GLU A 122 -11.58 -9.71 14.43
N GLY A 123 -11.72 -9.29 13.17
CA GLY A 123 -10.91 -8.23 12.59
C GLY A 123 -11.12 -6.87 13.28
N ALA A 124 -12.37 -6.57 13.65
CA ALA A 124 -12.70 -5.38 14.44
C ALA A 124 -12.06 -5.42 15.84
N GLN A 125 -12.00 -6.59 16.48
CA GLN A 125 -11.32 -6.75 17.77
C GLN A 125 -9.81 -6.47 17.66
N TYR A 126 -9.15 -6.93 16.58
CA TYR A 126 -7.73 -6.62 16.36
C TYR A 126 -7.49 -5.10 16.25
N LEU A 127 -8.35 -4.39 15.52
CA LEU A 127 -8.27 -2.94 15.41
C LEU A 127 -8.50 -2.24 16.75
N ALA A 128 -9.52 -2.65 17.50
CA ALA A 128 -9.82 -2.07 18.81
C ALA A 128 -8.63 -2.20 19.78
N ASN A 129 -8.04 -3.40 19.87
CA ASN A 129 -6.86 -3.65 20.70
C ASN A 129 -5.64 -2.84 20.25
N ALA A 130 -5.47 -2.62 18.95
CA ALA A 130 -4.37 -1.83 18.42
C ALA A 130 -4.53 -0.34 18.75
N LEU A 131 -5.75 0.19 18.64
CA LEU A 131 -6.06 1.58 18.95
C LEU A 131 -5.96 1.89 20.45
N GLU A 132 -6.33 0.94 21.31
CA GLU A 132 -6.17 1.10 22.77
C GLU A 132 -4.70 1.30 23.18
N LYS A 133 -3.78 0.66 22.44
CA LYS A 133 -2.33 0.74 22.66
C LYS A 133 -1.67 1.90 21.93
N ASN A 134 -2.30 2.46 20.90
CA ASN A 134 -1.80 3.61 20.14
C ASN A 134 -2.29 4.90 20.80
N GLN A 135 -1.66 5.26 21.92
CA GLN A 135 -1.88 6.52 22.65
C GLN A 135 -0.81 7.55 22.30
#